data_AF-A0A8H3A827-F1
#
_entry.id   AF-A0A8H3A827-F1
#
_cell.length_a   1.000
_cell.length_b   1.000
_cell.length_c   1.000
_cell.angle_alpha   90.00
_cell.angle_beta   90.00
_cell.angle_gamma   90.00
#
_symmetry.space_group_name_H-M   'P 1'
#
loop_
_entity.id
_entity.type
_entity.pdbx_description
1 polymer ?
#
loop_
_entity_poly.entity_id
_entity_poly.type
_entity_poly.pdbx_seq_one_letter_code
_entity_poly.pdbx_strand_id
1 'polypeptide(L)'
;MKDIGRPLETVTSLRQFLCVMYDACVVQRNLYRKCRILHRDISDSNIMVGPVGDEYHRRCDDSRVEVKFVNQVLRKDSKQPDPAPACMVIDLGNGADLKIARKNDQLTDRTGTPKFIARSVSSGKLLDPDDYSSENVSLPSPIEIRDYVHRMHTTGYQHEIIPTPNSTAQPEAKFAHQLFHDAESTFWVIVWTLVRSTSGNSEEKTHTGEYGEFYHALCRHYPRSNVEDSRKSIFRKSPEFWTSLLYPGLESMAPMLRGMFTYKN
;
A
#
# COMPACT_ATOMS: atom_id res chain seq x y z
N MET A 1 10.03 -30.25 -1.09
CA MET A 1 10.45 -28.88 -0.76
C MET A 1 9.24 -28.16 -0.17
N LYS A 2 9.36 -27.51 1.00
CA LYS A 2 8.27 -26.69 1.55
C LYS A 2 8.11 -25.46 0.66
N ASP A 3 6.91 -25.19 0.17
CA ASP A 3 6.61 -23.95 -0.56
C ASP A 3 6.64 -22.78 0.44
N ILE A 4 7.62 -21.88 0.29
CA ILE A 4 7.86 -20.75 1.22
C ILE A 4 7.20 -19.47 0.66
N GLY A 5 6.41 -19.59 -0.40
CA GLY A 5 5.85 -18.47 -1.16
C GLY A 5 6.72 -18.15 -2.37
N ARG A 6 6.20 -17.29 -3.25
CA ARG A 6 6.84 -16.96 -4.53
C ARG A 6 7.09 -15.46 -4.65
N PRO A 7 8.21 -15.03 -5.26
CA PRO A 7 8.45 -13.61 -5.55
C PRO A 7 7.33 -12.98 -6.39
N LEU A 8 7.09 -11.69 -6.19
CA LEU A 8 6.02 -10.95 -6.88
C LEU A 8 6.19 -10.94 -8.41
N GLU A 9 7.44 -10.96 -8.89
CA GLU A 9 7.81 -11.06 -10.31
C GLU A 9 7.28 -12.33 -11.01
N THR A 10 6.92 -13.37 -10.24
CA THR A 10 6.37 -14.61 -10.80
C THR A 10 4.89 -14.50 -11.19
N VAL A 11 4.23 -13.39 -10.85
CA VAL A 11 2.81 -13.17 -11.14
C VAL A 11 2.61 -12.79 -12.60
N THR A 12 1.83 -13.61 -13.32
CA THR A 12 1.52 -13.40 -14.75
C THR A 12 0.09 -12.91 -14.99
N SER A 13 -0.73 -12.81 -13.93
CA SER A 13 -2.13 -12.40 -14.02
C SER A 13 -2.38 -11.11 -13.24
N LEU A 14 -2.96 -10.11 -13.90
CA LEU A 14 -3.42 -8.87 -13.26
C LEU A 14 -4.36 -9.16 -12.09
N ARG A 15 -5.29 -10.12 -12.24
CA ARG A 15 -6.21 -10.51 -11.18
C ARG A 15 -5.47 -11.03 -9.96
N GLN A 16 -4.51 -11.93 -10.17
CA GLN A 16 -3.71 -12.49 -9.08
C GLN A 16 -2.89 -11.39 -8.40
N PHE A 17 -2.27 -10.51 -9.18
CA PHE A 17 -1.49 -9.38 -8.68
C PHE A 17 -2.34 -8.48 -7.78
N LEU A 18 -3.51 -8.05 -8.24
CA LEU A 18 -4.41 -7.20 -7.45
C LEU A 18 -4.93 -7.90 -6.19
N CYS A 19 -5.16 -9.22 -6.23
CA CYS A 19 -5.51 -10.00 -5.04
C CYS A 19 -4.37 -9.98 -4.00
N VAL A 20 -3.12 -10.18 -4.43
CA VAL A 20 -1.93 -10.14 -3.58
C VAL A 20 -1.77 -8.75 -2.95
N MET A 21 -1.93 -7.67 -3.73
CA MET A 21 -1.78 -6.29 -3.25
C MET A 21 -2.91 -5.88 -2.28
N TYR A 22 -4.14 -6.32 -2.53
CA TYR A 22 -5.24 -6.13 -1.58
C TYR A 22 -4.91 -6.80 -0.24
N ASP A 23 -4.52 -8.07 -0.28
CA ASP A 23 -4.21 -8.80 0.93
C ASP A 23 -2.96 -8.28 1.64
N ALA A 24 -1.99 -7.69 0.93
CA ALA A 24 -0.84 -7.05 1.55
C ALA A 24 -1.27 -5.91 2.48
N CYS A 25 -2.18 -5.03 2.04
CA CYS A 25 -2.78 -3.99 2.89
C CYS A 25 -3.57 -4.59 4.07
N VAL A 26 -4.29 -5.69 3.84
CA VAL A 26 -5.10 -6.35 4.86
C VAL A 26 -4.22 -7.03 5.92
N VAL A 27 -3.13 -7.69 5.52
CA VAL A 27 -2.14 -8.28 6.42
C VAL A 27 -1.49 -7.20 7.29
N GLN A 28 -1.08 -6.08 6.70
CA GLN A 28 -0.55 -4.93 7.46
C GLN A 28 -1.56 -4.43 8.50
N ARG A 29 -2.84 -4.30 8.12
CA ARG A 29 -3.90 -3.93 9.07
C ARG A 29 -4.09 -4.97 10.18
N ASN A 30 -4.07 -6.26 9.87
CA ASN A 30 -4.23 -7.30 10.88
C ASN A 30 -3.04 -7.28 11.87
N LEU A 31 -1.83 -7.12 11.35
CA LEU A 31 -0.60 -6.97 12.12
C LEU A 31 -0.68 -5.77 13.07
N TYR A 32 -1.18 -4.63 12.58
CA TYR A 32 -1.43 -3.46 13.40
C TYR A 32 -2.47 -3.72 14.49
N ARG A 33 -3.64 -4.27 14.15
CA ARG A 33 -4.73 -4.46 15.11
C ARG A 33 -4.39 -5.44 16.23
N LYS A 34 -3.84 -6.60 15.89
CA LYS A 34 -3.55 -7.67 16.85
C LYS A 34 -2.24 -7.46 17.58
N CYS A 35 -1.20 -7.12 16.83
CA CYS A 35 0.15 -7.07 17.37
C CYS A 35 0.57 -5.64 17.75
N ARG A 36 -0.11 -4.60 17.25
CA ARG A 36 0.32 -3.19 17.33
C ARG A 36 1.70 -3.01 16.70
N ILE A 37 1.92 -3.68 15.57
CA ILE A 37 3.17 -3.62 14.80
C ILE A 37 2.92 -2.86 13.49
N LEU A 38 3.82 -1.94 13.18
CA LEU A 38 3.98 -1.32 11.85
C LEU A 38 5.14 -1.99 11.11
N HIS A 39 5.04 -2.16 9.80
CA HIS A 39 6.09 -2.81 9.01
C HIS A 39 7.20 -1.83 8.61
N ARG A 40 6.83 -0.63 8.15
CA ARG A 40 7.73 0.48 7.82
C ARG A 40 8.72 0.27 6.66
N ASP A 41 8.67 -0.87 5.99
CA ASP A 41 9.54 -1.17 4.84
C ASP A 41 8.84 -2.10 3.86
N ILE A 42 7.65 -1.69 3.42
CA ILE A 42 6.91 -2.41 2.39
C ILE A 42 7.59 -2.16 1.04
N SER A 43 7.86 -3.24 0.32
CA SER A 43 8.57 -3.22 -0.96
C SER A 43 8.17 -4.40 -1.85
N ASP A 44 8.61 -4.41 -3.11
CA ASP A 44 8.40 -5.52 -4.04
C ASP A 44 9.14 -6.81 -3.64
N SER A 45 10.19 -6.71 -2.81
CA SER A 45 10.88 -7.87 -2.23
C SER A 45 10.24 -8.38 -0.94
N ASN A 46 9.52 -7.52 -0.21
CA ASN A 46 8.94 -7.83 1.10
C ASN A 46 7.47 -8.28 1.00
N ILE A 47 6.88 -8.26 -0.20
CA ILE A 47 5.59 -8.86 -0.51
C ILE A 47 5.81 -10.08 -1.41
N MET A 48 5.37 -11.25 -0.94
CA MET A 48 5.41 -12.50 -1.68
C MET A 48 4.01 -12.99 -2.00
N VAL A 49 3.86 -13.75 -3.08
CA VAL A 49 2.68 -14.55 -3.35
C VAL A 49 2.63 -15.69 -2.33
N GLY A 50 1.46 -15.87 -1.70
CA GLY A 50 1.24 -16.91 -0.72
C GLY A 50 1.53 -18.32 -1.27
N PRO A 51 2.04 -19.24 -0.44
CA PRO A 51 2.25 -20.64 -0.82
C PRO A 51 0.94 -21.30 -1.24
N VAL A 52 1.04 -22.31 -2.10
CA VAL A 52 -0.10 -23.16 -2.45
C VAL A 52 -0.16 -24.33 -1.49
N GLY A 53 -1.24 -24.44 -0.70
CA GLY A 53 -1.60 -25.66 0.02
C GLY A 53 -2.01 -25.50 1.48
N ASP A 54 -2.63 -26.56 1.99
CA ASP A 54 -3.34 -26.59 3.29
C ASP A 54 -2.44 -26.36 4.51
N GLU A 55 -1.12 -26.57 4.40
CA GLU A 55 -0.20 -26.33 5.52
C GLU A 55 -0.03 -24.82 5.80
N TYR A 56 -0.01 -23.99 4.75
CA TYR A 56 0.02 -22.54 4.92
C TYR A 56 -1.29 -22.05 5.53
N HIS A 57 -2.41 -22.53 5.01
CA HIS A 57 -3.74 -22.20 5.52
C HIS A 57 -3.92 -22.60 6.98
N ARG A 58 -3.43 -23.77 7.40
CA ARG A 58 -3.47 -24.21 8.80
C ARG A 58 -2.65 -23.33 9.76
N ARG A 59 -1.63 -22.62 9.28
CA ARG A 59 -0.85 -21.66 10.10
C ARG A 59 -1.54 -20.31 10.23
N CYS A 60 -2.44 -19.98 9.31
CA CYS A 60 -3.33 -18.83 9.39
C CYS A 60 -4.51 -19.17 10.33
N ASP A 61 -4.24 -19.20 11.63
CA ASP A 61 -5.24 -19.43 12.68
C ASP A 61 -6.33 -18.34 12.64
N ASP A 62 -7.57 -18.74 12.35
CA ASP A 62 -8.75 -17.88 12.22
C ASP A 62 -9.00 -17.05 13.50
N SER A 63 -8.64 -17.57 14.68
CA SER A 63 -8.80 -16.85 15.96
C SER A 63 -7.99 -15.54 16.03
N ARG A 64 -7.01 -15.36 15.12
CA ARG A 64 -6.13 -14.20 15.04
C ARG A 64 -6.46 -13.27 13.89
N VAL A 65 -7.54 -13.49 13.14
CA VAL A 65 -7.90 -12.69 11.97
C VAL A 65 -9.09 -11.77 12.29
N GLU A 66 -8.85 -10.46 12.37
CA GLU A 66 -9.88 -9.42 12.59
C GLU A 66 -10.22 -8.64 11.30
N VAL A 67 -9.94 -9.26 10.17
CA VAL A 67 -10.01 -8.65 8.85
C VAL A 67 -10.59 -9.63 7.83
N LYS A 68 -10.96 -9.13 6.65
CA LYS A 68 -11.41 -9.98 5.54
C LYS A 68 -10.39 -9.93 4.42
N PHE A 69 -9.90 -11.09 4.02
CA PHE A 69 -9.02 -11.23 2.87
C PHE A 69 -9.82 -11.26 1.56
N VAL A 70 -9.13 -11.07 0.43
CA VAL A 70 -9.74 -10.93 -0.90
C VAL A 70 -10.62 -12.12 -1.27
N ASN A 71 -10.25 -13.33 -0.83
CA ASN A 71 -11.00 -14.56 -1.10
C ASN A 71 -12.38 -14.55 -0.41
N GLN A 72 -12.52 -13.88 0.73
CA GLN A 72 -13.78 -13.68 1.45
C GLN A 72 -14.56 -12.50 0.88
N VAL A 73 -13.87 -11.46 0.40
CA VAL A 73 -14.51 -10.25 -0.16
C VAL A 73 -15.13 -10.52 -1.53
N LEU A 74 -14.46 -11.28 -2.39
CA LEU A 74 -14.93 -11.53 -3.76
C LEU A 74 -16.02 -12.62 -3.85
N ARG A 75 -16.32 -13.33 -2.75
CA ARG A 75 -17.35 -14.38 -2.76
C ARG A 75 -18.73 -13.83 -2.42
N LYS A 76 -19.72 -14.25 -3.21
CA LYS A 76 -21.14 -13.90 -3.06
C LYS A 76 -21.96 -14.97 -2.33
N ASP A 77 -21.38 -16.14 -2.05
CA ASP A 77 -22.08 -17.30 -1.48
C ASP A 77 -22.09 -17.32 0.06
N SER A 78 -23.01 -18.12 0.64
CA SER A 78 -23.27 -18.19 2.08
C SER A 78 -22.20 -18.91 2.92
N LYS A 79 -21.35 -19.75 2.32
CA LYS A 79 -20.20 -20.34 3.02
C LYS A 79 -18.96 -19.45 2.84
N GLN A 80 -18.57 -18.79 3.93
CA GLN A 80 -17.33 -18.02 3.97
C GLN A 80 -16.14 -18.97 3.83
N PRO A 81 -15.20 -18.71 2.90
CA PRO A 81 -13.99 -19.51 2.79
C PRO A 81 -13.05 -19.23 3.96
N ASP A 82 -12.14 -20.18 4.22
CA ASP A 82 -11.10 -20.02 5.23
C ASP A 82 -10.29 -18.73 4.96
N PRO A 83 -9.95 -17.96 6.00
CA PRO A 83 -9.21 -16.70 5.88
C PRO A 83 -7.76 -16.96 5.49
N ALA A 84 -7.54 -17.10 4.19
CA ALA A 84 -6.25 -17.38 3.59
C ALA A 84 -5.81 -16.18 2.75
N PRO A 85 -4.81 -15.39 3.20
CA PRO A 85 -4.29 -14.31 2.38
C PRO A 85 -3.60 -14.87 1.13
N ALA A 86 -3.82 -14.20 0.00
CA ALA A 86 -3.14 -14.46 -1.27
C ALA A 86 -1.65 -14.08 -1.22
N CYS A 87 -1.20 -13.39 -0.17
CA CYS A 87 0.17 -12.93 -0.02
C CYS A 87 0.79 -13.36 1.32
N MET A 88 2.12 -13.23 1.40
CA MET A 88 2.89 -13.13 2.62
C MET A 88 3.60 -11.79 2.65
N VAL A 89 3.59 -11.11 3.80
CA VAL A 89 4.41 -9.93 4.05
C VAL A 89 5.54 -10.35 5.01
N ILE A 90 6.78 -10.12 4.60
CA ILE A 90 7.99 -10.62 5.28
C ILE A 90 8.94 -9.48 5.63
N ASP A 91 9.98 -9.79 6.41
CA ASP A 91 11.02 -8.85 6.84
C ASP A 91 10.51 -7.71 7.74
N LEU A 92 10.24 -8.05 9.00
CA LEU A 92 9.89 -7.09 10.04
C LEU A 92 11.13 -6.47 10.71
N GLY A 93 12.34 -6.60 10.14
CA GLY A 93 13.56 -6.05 10.72
C GLY A 93 13.52 -4.52 10.92
N ASN A 94 12.80 -3.84 10.03
CA ASN A 94 12.53 -2.41 10.06
C ASN A 94 11.23 -2.02 10.80
N GLY A 95 10.47 -3.02 11.27
CA GLY A 95 9.19 -2.85 11.92
C GLY A 95 9.27 -2.15 13.29
N ALA A 96 8.13 -1.60 13.71
CA ALA A 96 7.99 -0.97 15.02
C ALA A 96 6.88 -1.66 15.82
N ASP A 97 7.21 -2.18 16.99
CA ASP A 97 6.25 -2.65 17.99
C ASP A 97 5.85 -1.47 18.88
N LEU A 98 4.59 -1.04 18.74
CA LEU A 98 4.04 0.12 19.45
C LEU A 98 3.67 -0.20 20.90
N LYS A 99 3.71 -1.47 21.33
CA LYS A 99 3.53 -1.84 22.75
C LYS A 99 4.79 -1.58 23.56
N ILE A 100 5.94 -1.48 22.90
CA ILE A 100 7.22 -1.22 23.54
C ILE A 100 7.44 0.30 23.58
N ALA A 101 7.55 0.86 24.78
CA ALA A 101 7.95 2.26 24.95
C ALA A 101 9.38 2.46 24.40
N ARG A 102 9.49 3.06 23.22
CA ARG A 102 10.76 3.40 22.58
C ARG A 102 10.93 4.92 22.56
N LYS A 103 12.16 5.39 22.30
CA LYS A 103 12.43 6.81 22.07
C LYS A 103 11.56 7.30 20.91
N ASN A 104 10.92 8.46 21.07
CA ASN A 104 9.96 9.06 20.12
C ASN A 104 10.50 9.11 18.68
N ASP A 105 11.83 9.16 18.54
CA ASP A 105 12.60 9.34 17.32
C ASP A 105 12.37 8.20 16.30
N GLN A 106 12.12 6.97 16.76
CA GLN A 106 12.09 5.81 15.86
C GLN A 106 10.95 5.89 14.84
N LEU A 107 9.77 6.38 15.22
CA LEU A 107 8.64 6.55 14.28
C LEU A 107 8.82 7.77 13.38
N THR A 108 9.77 8.65 13.67
CA THR A 108 10.10 9.81 12.83
C THR A 108 11.21 9.51 11.82
N ASP A 109 11.92 8.39 12.01
CA ASP A 109 12.97 7.94 11.09
C ASP A 109 12.41 7.61 9.70
N ARG A 110 13.20 7.98 8.68
CA ARG A 110 12.95 7.69 7.26
C ARG A 110 13.31 6.24 6.94
N THR A 111 12.59 5.32 7.56
CA THR A 111 12.76 3.89 7.35
C THR A 111 11.93 3.45 6.15
N GLY A 112 12.50 2.59 5.32
CA GLY A 112 11.85 2.01 4.16
C GLY A 112 12.71 2.09 2.89
N THR A 113 12.36 1.26 1.92
CA THR A 113 12.99 1.23 0.61
C THR A 113 12.72 2.55 -0.13
N PRO A 114 13.74 3.33 -0.55
CA PRO A 114 13.58 4.67 -1.10
C PRO A 114 12.49 4.80 -2.19
N LYS A 115 12.49 3.92 -3.19
CA LYS A 115 11.48 3.97 -4.27
C LYS A 115 10.03 3.81 -3.80
N PHE A 116 9.80 3.16 -2.65
CA PHE A 116 8.47 2.81 -2.14
C PHE A 116 8.06 3.53 -0.87
N ILE A 117 8.99 4.17 -0.17
CA ILE A 117 8.69 4.90 1.07
C ILE A 117 7.57 5.92 0.85
N ALA A 118 6.65 6.04 1.81
CA ALA A 118 5.56 7.02 1.75
C ALA A 118 6.10 8.46 1.68
N ARG A 119 5.38 9.38 1.03
CA ARG A 119 5.85 10.75 0.78
C ARG A 119 6.11 11.57 2.05
N SER A 120 5.19 11.47 3.01
CA SER A 120 5.33 12.11 4.33
C SER A 120 6.54 11.57 5.09
N VAL A 121 6.77 10.25 5.04
CA VAL A 121 7.95 9.59 5.61
C VAL A 121 9.22 10.03 4.89
N SER A 122 9.22 10.09 3.55
CA SER A 122 10.35 10.53 2.74
C SER A 122 10.83 11.93 3.14
N SER A 123 9.89 12.86 3.24
CA SER A 123 10.16 14.26 3.61
C SER A 123 10.36 14.46 5.12
N GLY A 124 9.85 13.54 5.95
CA GLY A 124 9.82 13.63 7.41
C GLY A 124 8.86 14.70 7.93
N LYS A 125 7.83 15.04 7.14
CA LYS A 125 6.81 16.03 7.49
C LYS A 125 5.43 15.55 7.07
N LEU A 126 4.41 16.10 7.72
CA LEU A 126 3.03 15.97 7.23
C LEU A 126 2.96 16.62 5.84
N LEU A 127 2.30 15.96 4.89
CA LEU A 127 2.04 16.57 3.59
C LEU A 127 0.92 17.61 3.72
N ASP A 128 0.90 18.54 2.79
CA ASP A 128 -0.12 19.58 2.70
C ASP A 128 -1.49 18.95 2.38
N PRO A 129 -2.61 19.42 2.95
CA PRO A 129 -3.95 19.02 2.52
C PRO A 129 -4.18 19.04 1.00
N ASP A 130 -3.54 19.98 0.28
CA ASP A 130 -3.62 20.09 -1.18
C ASP A 130 -2.94 18.93 -1.90
N ASP A 131 -1.96 18.28 -1.26
CA ASP A 131 -1.26 17.10 -1.79
C ASP A 131 -2.12 15.82 -1.72
N TYR A 132 -3.32 15.90 -1.11
CA TYR A 132 -4.30 14.81 -0.97
C TYR A 132 -5.75 15.23 -1.31
N SER A 133 -6.01 16.17 -2.21
CA SER A 133 -7.39 16.59 -2.47
C SER A 133 -8.28 15.43 -2.99
N SER A 134 -9.29 15.06 -2.18
CA SER A 134 -10.29 14.03 -2.48
C SER A 134 -11.50 14.57 -3.23
N GLU A 135 -11.55 15.88 -3.53
CA GLU A 135 -12.74 16.56 -4.08
C GLU A 135 -13.20 15.97 -5.43
N ASN A 136 -12.29 15.31 -6.15
CA ASN A 136 -12.54 14.71 -7.46
C ASN A 136 -12.34 13.19 -7.52
N VAL A 137 -12.12 12.53 -6.37
CA VAL A 137 -11.90 11.06 -6.33
C VAL A 137 -13.18 10.37 -5.90
N SER A 138 -13.99 9.97 -6.87
CA SER A 138 -15.08 9.03 -6.61
C SER A 138 -14.49 7.64 -6.43
N LEU A 139 -14.44 7.15 -5.18
CA LEU A 139 -14.24 5.72 -4.97
C LEU A 139 -15.34 4.97 -5.73
N PRO A 140 -15.02 3.85 -6.41
CA PRO A 140 -16.05 2.97 -6.91
C PRO A 140 -16.97 2.63 -5.73
N SER A 141 -18.21 3.11 -5.81
CA SER A 141 -19.28 2.74 -4.89
C SER A 141 -20.24 1.75 -5.56
N PRO A 142 -19.80 0.55 -6.01
CA PRO A 142 -20.74 -0.55 -6.12
C PRO A 142 -21.44 -0.72 -4.77
N ILE A 143 -22.76 -0.89 -4.82
CA ILE A 143 -23.62 -1.18 -3.66
C ILE A 143 -23.02 -2.28 -2.76
N GLU A 144 -22.29 -3.22 -3.38
CA GLU A 144 -21.59 -4.34 -2.75
C GLU A 144 -20.47 -3.94 -1.77
N ILE A 145 -19.80 -2.80 -1.98
CA ILE A 145 -18.67 -2.33 -1.15
C ILE A 145 -19.10 -1.22 -0.18
N ARG A 146 -20.31 -0.66 -0.32
CA ARG A 146 -20.82 0.44 0.51
C ARG A 146 -20.85 0.11 2.00
N ASP A 147 -21.27 -1.11 2.35
CA ASP A 147 -21.25 -1.57 3.73
C ASP A 147 -19.83 -1.75 4.28
N TYR A 148 -18.88 -2.13 3.42
CA TYR A 148 -17.47 -2.22 3.78
C TYR A 148 -16.86 -0.84 3.98
N VAL A 149 -17.08 0.10 3.05
CA VAL A 149 -16.68 1.51 3.14
C VAL A 149 -17.28 2.16 4.38
N HIS A 150 -18.57 1.96 4.66
CA HIS A 150 -19.24 2.49 5.84
C HIS A 150 -18.64 1.94 7.14
N ARG A 151 -18.40 0.62 7.25
CA ARG A 151 -17.72 0.02 8.42
C ARG A 151 -16.29 0.52 8.57
N MET A 152 -15.58 0.68 7.47
CA MET A 152 -14.19 1.17 7.43
C MET A 152 -14.06 2.61 7.91
N HIS A 153 -14.96 3.49 7.48
CA HIS A 153 -14.96 4.90 7.89
C HIS A 153 -15.56 5.14 9.28
N THR A 154 -16.56 4.36 9.71
CA THR A 154 -17.18 4.54 11.04
C THR A 154 -16.41 3.90 12.20
N THR A 155 -15.56 2.89 11.94
CA THR A 155 -14.82 2.18 13.02
C THR A 155 -13.30 2.31 12.94
N GLY A 156 -12.73 2.79 11.82
CA GLY A 156 -11.31 2.55 11.50
C GLY A 156 -10.36 3.74 11.60
N TYR A 157 -10.76 4.94 11.19
CA TYR A 157 -9.88 6.12 11.12
C TYR A 157 -10.18 7.18 12.19
N GLN A 158 -11.36 7.15 12.81
CA GLN A 158 -11.74 8.13 13.84
C GLN A 158 -11.25 7.79 15.26
N HIS A 159 -10.73 6.58 15.51
CA HIS A 159 -10.41 6.12 16.87
C HIS A 159 -8.97 6.40 17.34
N GLU A 160 -8.13 7.10 16.57
CA GLU A 160 -6.74 7.41 16.99
C GLU A 160 -6.38 8.90 16.95
N ILE A 161 -7.37 9.78 17.10
CA ILE A 161 -7.13 11.08 17.73
C ILE A 161 -7.95 11.06 19.01
N ILE A 162 -7.37 10.61 20.11
CA ILE A 162 -7.87 11.00 21.42
C ILE A 162 -7.56 12.49 21.52
N PRO A 163 -8.54 13.41 21.46
CA PRO A 163 -8.26 14.79 21.81
C PRO A 163 -8.00 14.73 23.31
N THR A 164 -6.77 14.96 23.75
CA THR A 164 -6.51 15.27 25.16
C THR A 164 -7.39 16.46 25.51
N PRO A 165 -8.43 16.30 26.36
CA PRO A 165 -9.19 17.43 26.83
C PRO A 165 -8.25 18.17 27.78
N ASN A 166 -7.95 19.43 27.47
CA ASN A 166 -7.16 20.37 28.28
C ASN A 166 -5.67 20.55 27.93
N SER A 167 -5.34 20.81 26.66
CA SER A 167 -4.13 21.57 26.35
C SER A 167 -4.47 22.71 25.38
N THR A 168 -4.57 23.92 25.91
CA THR A 168 -4.77 25.19 25.19
C THR A 168 -3.54 25.64 24.38
N ALA A 169 -2.58 24.75 24.14
CA ALA A 169 -1.61 24.84 23.07
C ALA A 169 -1.64 23.49 22.35
N GLN A 170 -2.08 23.46 21.09
CA GLN A 170 -1.83 22.31 20.23
C GLN A 170 -0.31 22.28 20.00
N PRO A 171 0.45 21.31 20.55
CA PRO A 171 1.83 21.16 20.11
C PRO A 171 1.80 20.92 18.61
N GLU A 172 2.63 21.63 17.85
CA GLU A 172 2.82 21.38 16.41
C GLU A 172 2.85 19.87 16.19
N ALA A 173 1.90 19.35 15.39
CA ALA A 173 1.73 17.91 15.21
C ALA A 173 3.04 17.34 14.64
N LYS A 174 3.83 16.69 15.49
CA LYS A 174 5.10 16.08 15.09
C LYS A 174 4.79 14.91 14.18
N PHE A 175 5.42 14.88 13.01
CA PHE A 175 5.34 13.78 12.07
C PHE A 175 5.72 12.46 12.76
N ALA A 176 4.93 11.40 12.55
CA ALA A 176 5.22 10.05 13.01
C ALA A 176 4.68 9.03 12.00
N HIS A 177 5.36 7.92 11.83
CA HIS A 177 4.94 6.83 10.96
C HIS A 177 3.64 6.19 11.46
N GLN A 178 2.65 6.05 10.58
CA GLN A 178 1.36 5.43 10.87
C GLN A 178 1.05 4.32 9.86
N LEU A 179 0.04 3.50 10.15
CA LEU A 179 -0.38 2.38 9.30
C LEU A 179 -0.61 2.78 7.85
N PHE A 180 -1.16 3.97 7.61
CA PHE A 180 -1.46 4.42 6.26
C PHE A 180 -0.21 4.68 5.39
N HIS A 181 0.96 4.90 6.00
CA HIS A 181 2.22 4.99 5.25
C HIS A 181 2.66 3.63 4.69
N ASP A 182 2.38 2.53 5.39
CA ASP A 182 2.63 1.18 4.86
C ASP A 182 1.68 0.88 3.69
N ALA A 183 0.43 1.38 3.75
CA ALA A 183 -0.52 1.33 2.65
C ALA A 183 -0.06 2.16 1.43
N GLU A 184 0.41 3.40 1.63
CA GLU A 184 0.97 4.22 0.54
C GLU A 184 2.19 3.53 -0.10
N SER A 185 3.02 2.87 0.71
CA SER A 185 4.16 2.10 0.19
C SER A 185 3.70 0.93 -0.68
N THR A 186 2.58 0.29 -0.33
CA THR A 186 1.94 -0.73 -1.18
C THR A 186 1.47 -0.14 -2.50
N PHE A 187 0.93 1.08 -2.52
CA PHE A 187 0.53 1.75 -3.78
C PHE A 187 1.73 2.01 -4.70
N TRP A 188 2.88 2.39 -4.14
CA TRP A 188 4.10 2.51 -4.92
C TRP A 188 4.54 1.19 -5.54
N VAL A 189 4.40 0.06 -4.83
CA VAL A 189 4.64 -1.28 -5.38
C VAL A 189 3.67 -1.60 -6.53
N ILE A 190 2.39 -1.25 -6.39
CA ILE A 190 1.37 -1.42 -7.45
C ILE A 190 1.80 -0.68 -8.72
N VAL A 191 2.11 0.62 -8.62
CA VAL A 191 2.52 1.42 -9.77
C VAL A 191 3.79 0.88 -10.40
N TRP A 192 4.83 0.67 -9.59
CA TRP A 192 6.13 0.19 -10.07
C TRP A 192 5.99 -1.11 -10.85
N THR A 193 5.17 -2.04 -10.36
CA THR A 193 4.97 -3.33 -11.01
C THR A 193 4.20 -3.16 -12.32
N LEU A 194 3.04 -2.49 -12.30
CA LEU A 194 2.19 -2.37 -13.50
C LEU A 194 2.84 -1.56 -14.62
N VAL A 195 3.60 -0.50 -14.29
CA VAL A 195 4.35 0.29 -15.28
C VAL A 195 5.50 -0.52 -15.88
N ARG A 196 6.05 -1.51 -15.17
CA ARG A 196 7.12 -2.38 -15.69
C ARG A 196 6.61 -3.66 -16.35
N SER A 197 5.33 -4.00 -16.19
CA SER A 197 4.74 -5.15 -16.85
C SER A 197 4.73 -5.00 -18.37
N THR A 198 4.99 -6.12 -19.06
CA THR A 198 4.94 -6.26 -20.52
C THR A 198 3.98 -7.38 -20.90
N SER A 199 3.64 -7.51 -22.18
CA SER A 199 3.10 -8.77 -22.68
C SER A 199 4.10 -9.89 -22.44
N GLY A 200 3.62 -11.10 -22.12
CA GLY A 200 4.48 -12.29 -21.97
C GLY A 200 5.16 -12.73 -23.27
N ASN A 201 4.78 -12.12 -24.39
CA ASN A 201 5.50 -12.18 -25.65
C ASN A 201 6.52 -11.03 -25.62
N SER A 202 7.80 -11.35 -25.79
CA SER A 202 9.00 -10.50 -25.71
C SER A 202 9.03 -9.25 -26.63
N GLU A 203 7.92 -8.55 -26.80
CA GLU A 203 7.92 -7.19 -27.33
C GLU A 203 8.58 -6.32 -26.28
N GLU A 204 9.83 -5.93 -26.54
CA GLU A 204 10.50 -4.89 -25.79
C GLU A 204 9.54 -3.70 -25.69
N LYS A 205 9.16 -3.35 -24.46
CA LYS A 205 8.37 -2.15 -24.23
C LYS A 205 9.14 -0.99 -24.82
N THR A 206 8.59 -0.34 -25.83
CA THR A 206 9.16 0.86 -26.42
C THR A 206 9.32 1.87 -25.29
N HIS A 207 10.57 2.17 -24.94
CA HIS A 207 10.89 3.09 -23.85
C HIS A 207 10.50 4.50 -24.31
N THR A 208 9.30 4.93 -23.94
CA THR A 208 8.85 6.29 -24.18
C THR A 208 9.63 7.26 -23.29
N GLY A 209 9.66 8.54 -23.66
CA GLY A 209 10.26 9.58 -22.82
C GLY A 209 9.60 9.63 -21.43
N GLU A 210 8.29 9.40 -21.40
CA GLU A 210 7.46 9.32 -20.19
C GLU A 210 7.86 8.14 -19.29
N TYR A 211 8.09 6.95 -19.87
CA TYR A 211 8.59 5.80 -19.12
C TYR A 211 9.96 6.09 -18.50
N GLY A 212 10.88 6.67 -19.29
CA GLY A 212 12.21 7.06 -18.81
C GLY A 212 12.13 8.08 -17.67
N GLU A 213 11.28 9.11 -17.81
CA GLU A 213 11.02 10.10 -16.76
C GLU A 213 10.53 9.43 -15.47
N PHE A 214 9.51 8.58 -15.56
CA PHE A 214 8.97 7.83 -14.42
C PHE A 214 10.02 6.93 -13.77
N TYR A 215 10.69 6.10 -14.56
CA TYR A 215 11.67 5.13 -14.08
C TYR A 215 12.82 5.80 -13.33
N HIS A 216 13.37 6.87 -13.91
CA HIS A 216 14.44 7.63 -13.28
C HIS A 216 13.97 8.35 -12.01
N ALA A 217 12.75 8.90 -12.01
CA ALA A 217 12.20 9.57 -10.83
C ALA A 217 12.08 8.62 -9.63
N LEU A 218 11.65 7.37 -9.83
CA LEU A 218 11.58 6.38 -8.74
C LEU A 218 12.96 5.82 -8.37
N CYS A 219 13.80 5.46 -9.35
CA CYS A 219 15.11 4.85 -9.06
C CYS A 219 16.11 5.81 -8.42
N ARG A 220 16.04 7.10 -8.74
CA ARG A 220 16.91 8.13 -8.16
C ARG A 220 16.32 8.79 -6.92
N HIS A 221 15.11 8.38 -6.51
CA HIS A 221 14.50 8.91 -5.30
C HIS A 221 15.36 8.55 -4.08
N TYR A 222 15.66 9.57 -3.28
CA TYR A 222 16.36 9.41 -2.02
C TYR A 222 15.69 10.29 -0.97
N PRO A 223 15.20 9.72 0.15
CA PRO A 223 14.55 10.48 1.22
C PRO A 223 15.48 11.54 1.81
N ARG A 224 14.98 12.77 1.91
CA ARG A 224 15.73 13.91 2.46
C ARG A 224 14.83 14.76 3.34
N SER A 225 15.38 15.19 4.48
CA SER A 225 14.66 16.06 5.42
C SER A 225 14.36 17.41 4.81
N ASN A 226 13.12 17.86 4.96
CA ASN A 226 12.68 19.20 4.54
C ASN A 226 12.85 19.49 3.04
N VAL A 227 13.08 18.45 2.24
CA VAL A 227 13.08 18.52 0.78
C VAL A 227 11.76 17.94 0.28
N GLU A 228 11.20 18.54 -0.76
CA GLU A 228 10.02 18.00 -1.42
C GLU A 228 10.32 16.62 -2.02
N ASP A 229 9.36 15.71 -1.94
CA ASP A 229 9.52 14.38 -2.52
C ASP A 229 9.74 14.51 -4.04
N SER A 230 10.88 14.02 -4.53
CA SER A 230 11.24 14.13 -5.95
C SER A 230 10.25 13.45 -6.89
N ARG A 231 9.44 12.51 -6.38
CA ARG A 231 8.39 11.82 -7.14
C ARG A 231 7.12 12.65 -7.25
N LYS A 232 7.01 13.80 -6.56
CA LYS A 232 5.81 14.63 -6.54
C LYS A 232 5.36 15.12 -7.92
N SER A 233 6.32 15.36 -8.82
CA SER A 233 6.04 15.75 -10.20
C SER A 233 5.19 14.73 -10.96
N ILE A 234 5.29 13.44 -10.61
CA ILE A 234 4.56 12.34 -11.28
C ILE A 234 3.04 12.46 -11.05
N PHE A 235 2.61 12.92 -9.86
CA PHE A 235 1.17 13.01 -9.54
C PHE A 235 0.45 14.12 -10.30
N ARG A 236 1.18 15.17 -10.65
CA ARG A 236 0.65 16.31 -11.41
C ARG A 236 0.54 16.01 -12.91
N LYS A 237 0.95 14.83 -13.34
CA LYS A 237 0.87 14.40 -14.73
C LYS A 237 -0.56 14.10 -15.15
N SER A 238 -0.82 14.28 -16.44
CA SER A 238 -2.14 14.14 -17.02
C SER A 238 -2.60 12.68 -17.10
N PRO A 239 -3.90 12.40 -17.29
CA PRO A 239 -4.39 11.04 -17.54
C PRO A 239 -3.66 10.35 -18.70
N GLU A 240 -3.33 11.08 -19.77
CA GLU A 240 -2.66 10.57 -20.96
C GLU A 240 -1.24 10.09 -20.64
N PHE A 241 -0.54 10.77 -19.73
CA PHE A 241 0.76 10.32 -19.22
C PHE A 241 0.61 8.97 -18.49
N TRP A 242 -0.38 8.81 -17.62
CA TRP A 242 -0.59 7.54 -16.92
C TRP A 242 -0.97 6.40 -17.86
N THR A 243 -1.75 6.69 -18.91
CA THR A 243 -2.07 5.73 -19.97
C THR A 243 -0.82 5.33 -20.75
N SER A 244 0.02 6.30 -21.15
CA SER A 244 1.23 6.03 -21.94
C SER A 244 2.31 5.26 -21.18
N LEU A 245 2.29 5.29 -19.85
CA LEU A 245 3.17 4.48 -19.01
C LEU A 245 2.83 2.99 -19.04
N LEU A 246 1.59 2.61 -19.36
CA LEU A 246 1.12 1.23 -19.26
C LEU A 246 1.25 0.50 -20.59
N TYR A 247 1.41 -0.81 -20.51
CA TYR A 247 1.25 -1.66 -21.69
C TYR A 247 -0.21 -1.56 -22.19
N PRO A 248 -0.52 -1.64 -23.50
CA PRO A 248 -1.88 -1.49 -24.03
C PRO A 248 -2.94 -2.33 -23.31
N GLY A 249 -2.63 -3.58 -22.95
CA GLY A 249 -3.53 -4.46 -22.19
C GLY A 249 -3.81 -4.03 -20.75
N LEU A 250 -3.09 -3.03 -20.22
CA LEU A 250 -3.22 -2.48 -18.88
C LEU A 250 -3.68 -1.02 -18.85
N GLU A 251 -3.88 -0.35 -19.98
CA GLU A 251 -4.28 1.07 -20.06
C GLU A 251 -5.51 1.40 -19.21
N SER A 252 -6.46 0.47 -19.13
CA SER A 252 -7.66 0.61 -18.30
C SER A 252 -7.37 0.80 -16.80
N MET A 253 -6.15 0.50 -16.33
CA MET A 253 -5.71 0.70 -14.95
C MET A 253 -5.18 2.12 -14.69
N ALA A 254 -4.91 2.93 -15.72
CA ALA A 254 -4.35 4.28 -15.55
C ALA A 254 -5.18 5.18 -14.62
N PRO A 255 -6.53 5.22 -14.70
CA PRO A 255 -7.34 5.99 -13.77
C PRO A 255 -7.21 5.51 -12.32
N MET A 256 -7.10 4.20 -12.10
CA MET A 256 -6.90 3.61 -10.77
C MET A 256 -5.55 4.04 -10.19
N LEU A 257 -4.46 3.94 -10.98
CA LEU A 257 -3.12 4.33 -10.51
C LEU A 257 -3.05 5.80 -10.16
N ARG A 258 -3.63 6.67 -11.00
CA ARG A 258 -3.74 8.10 -10.70
C ARG A 258 -4.54 8.34 -9.42
N GLY A 259 -5.67 7.63 -9.25
CA GLY A 259 -6.57 7.77 -8.11
C GLY A 259 -5.96 7.37 -6.76
N MET A 260 -5.09 6.35 -6.73
CA MET A 260 -4.48 5.83 -5.49
C MET A 260 -3.66 6.88 -4.73
N PHE A 261 -3.05 7.85 -5.40
CA PHE A 261 -2.20 8.87 -4.76
C PHE A 261 -2.92 10.18 -4.46
N THR A 262 -4.10 10.37 -5.05
CA THR A 262 -5.00 11.50 -4.77
C THR A 262 -6.01 11.17 -3.66
N TYR A 263 -6.15 9.91 -3.28
CA TYR A 263 -7.08 9.48 -2.24
C TYR A 263 -6.55 9.81 -0.83
N LYS A 264 -7.39 10.44 0.01
CA LYS A 264 -7.09 10.70 1.43
C LYS A 264 -7.14 9.40 2.25
N ASN A 265 -6.20 9.27 3.18
CA ASN A 265 -6.32 8.40 4.34
C ASN A 265 -7.08 9.14 5.45
#